data_AF-A0A4Y2CED8-F1
#
_entry.id   AF-A0A4Y2CED8-F1
#
_cell.length_a   1.000
_cell.length_b   1.000
_cell.length_c   1.000
_cell.angle_alpha   90.00
_cell.angle_beta   90.00
_cell.angle_gamma   90.00
#
_symmetry.space_group_name_H-M   'P 1'
#
loop_
_entity.id
_entity.type
_entity.pdbx_description
1 polymer ?
#
loop_
_entity_poly.entity_id
_entity_poly.type
_entity_poly.pdbx_seq_one_letter_code
_entity_poly.pdbx_strand_id
1 'polypeptide(L)'
;MNEEVKGIQLPYVLVGGLGEGPSINENDECPDFSEKRKLQRKSLQNVIVFSLCYFLTYTGFWALSNLQSTMNAAGGLGDYSQAVIYIFSMVSSLFLPKVLIDRFGCKKILIFGSVICSFSIGSNMFLRWDLMMTAAVAFGMINGPFISSQTFYIDEMATRFQSTLNQNMEFIMAAFFGILVFFSENTQIWGNIIAFYVLRSGEAPAGNSSFTCGEEFSPAENDLNGNLDPPTDHERFLLVGVYLGMSLLSVLILAIFLDPLKNDVKGGSSWREVWERVFASFKQLRKPQQFLMVPLSIYIGMEGPFYTNEVTQVC
;
A
#
# COMPACT_ATOMS: atom_id res chain seq x y z
N MET A 1 16.37 -44.87 35.22
CA MET A 1 15.20 -43.98 35.16
C MET A 1 15.71 -42.59 35.51
N ASN A 2 16.57 -41.99 34.68
CA ASN A 2 16.29 -41.27 33.42
C ASN A 2 15.18 -40.23 33.58
N GLU A 3 15.56 -38.95 33.67
CA GLU A 3 15.25 -37.97 32.63
C GLU A 3 16.12 -36.71 32.81
N GLU A 4 17.09 -36.55 31.90
CA GLU A 4 17.80 -35.29 31.62
C GLU A 4 17.03 -34.55 30.52
N VAL A 5 16.63 -33.30 30.78
CA VAL A 5 16.17 -32.37 29.74
C VAL A 5 17.38 -31.55 29.27
N LYS A 6 17.89 -31.88 28.08
CA LYS A 6 18.94 -31.17 27.36
C LYS A 6 18.47 -29.76 26.96
N GLY A 7 19.15 -28.74 27.48
CA GLY A 7 19.09 -27.37 26.96
C GLY A 7 19.83 -27.27 25.62
N ILE A 8 19.19 -26.63 24.64
CA ILE A 8 19.74 -26.33 23.32
C ILE A 8 20.62 -25.06 23.43
N GLN A 9 21.90 -25.20 23.10
CA GLN A 9 22.88 -24.12 23.00
C GLN A 9 22.64 -23.22 21.78
N LEU A 10 22.54 -21.91 22.00
CA LEU A 10 22.72 -20.86 20.99
C LEU A 10 24.21 -20.45 20.91
N PRO A 11 24.75 -20.12 19.73
CA PRO A 11 26.19 -20.02 19.51
C PRO A 11 26.84 -18.73 20.02
N TYR A 12 27.94 -18.95 20.76
CA TYR A 12 29.13 -18.13 21.00
C TYR A 12 29.21 -16.73 20.36
N VAL A 13 29.12 -15.69 21.19
CA VAL A 13 29.77 -14.39 20.96
C VAL A 13 31.21 -14.51 21.48
N LEU A 14 32.18 -14.36 20.59
CA LEU A 14 33.61 -14.39 20.87
C LEU A 14 34.01 -13.27 21.84
N VAL A 15 34.45 -13.65 23.05
CA VAL A 15 35.13 -12.76 24.01
C VAL A 15 36.64 -12.99 23.86
N GLY A 16 37.38 -11.95 23.47
CA GLY A 16 38.84 -12.01 23.45
C GLY A 16 39.50 -10.89 22.64
N GLY A 17 39.67 -9.72 23.25
CA GLY A 17 40.53 -8.65 22.75
C GLY A 17 40.75 -7.62 23.86
N LEU A 18 41.97 -7.57 24.41
CA LEU A 18 42.41 -6.56 25.37
C LEU A 18 42.23 -5.15 24.78
N GLY A 19 41.34 -4.37 25.38
CA GLY A 19 41.09 -2.96 25.10
C GLY A 19 40.11 -2.45 26.14
N GLU A 20 40.39 -1.27 26.69
CA GLU A 20 39.68 -0.57 27.76
C GLU A 20 38.17 -0.87 27.82
N GLY A 21 37.71 -1.34 28.99
CA GLY A 21 36.28 -1.52 29.22
C GLY A 21 35.55 -0.19 28.97
N PRO A 22 34.34 -0.21 28.39
CA PRO A 22 33.61 1.02 28.15
C PRO A 22 33.37 1.68 29.51
N SER A 23 33.96 2.85 29.71
CA SER A 23 33.59 3.75 30.78
C SER A 23 32.11 4.04 30.62
N ILE A 24 31.29 3.37 31.42
CA ILE A 24 29.89 3.72 31.60
C ILE A 24 29.93 5.11 32.21
N ASN A 25 29.76 6.13 31.38
CA ASN A 25 29.50 7.48 31.87
C ASN A 25 28.21 7.38 32.69
N GLU A 26 28.33 7.57 34.01
CA GLU A 26 27.22 7.68 34.97
C GLU A 26 26.28 8.88 34.69
N ASN A 27 26.43 9.54 33.54
CA ASN A 27 25.68 10.71 33.10
C ASN A 27 24.74 10.42 31.91
N ASP A 28 24.54 9.17 31.49
CA ASP A 28 23.39 8.84 30.65
C ASP A 28 22.12 8.87 31.52
N GLU A 29 21.62 10.09 31.75
CA GLU A 29 20.31 10.35 32.34
C GLU A 29 19.28 9.44 31.66
N CYS A 30 18.64 8.59 32.46
CA CYS A 30 17.41 7.90 32.05
C CYS A 30 16.52 8.94 31.36
N PRO A 31 16.07 8.74 30.10
CA PRO A 31 15.26 9.74 29.42
C PRO A 31 14.08 10.09 30.33
N ASP A 32 13.93 11.38 30.65
CA ASP A 32 12.87 11.88 31.51
C ASP A 32 11.55 11.21 31.09
N PHE A 33 10.79 10.72 32.07
CA PHE A 33 9.50 10.06 31.84
C PHE A 33 8.57 10.90 30.94
N SER A 34 8.70 12.23 31.02
CA SER A 34 8.06 13.19 30.12
C SER A 34 8.46 13.01 28.66
N GLU A 35 9.76 12.86 28.36
CA GLU A 35 10.30 12.67 27.01
C GLU A 35 9.88 11.32 26.42
N LYS A 36 9.88 10.25 27.21
CA LYS A 36 9.36 8.94 26.78
C LYS A 36 7.89 9.03 26.38
N ARG A 37 7.06 9.69 27.20
CA ARG A 37 5.63 9.87 26.91
C ARG A 37 5.38 10.73 25.67
N LYS A 38 6.18 11.79 25.46
CA LYS A 38 6.12 12.62 24.25
C LYS A 38 6.47 11.80 23.00
N LEU A 39 7.52 10.99 23.06
CA LEU A 39 7.93 10.13 21.95
C LEU A 39 6.84 9.11 21.60
N GLN A 40 6.28 8.43 22.59
CA GLN A 40 5.15 7.50 22.41
C GLN A 40 3.97 8.16 21.70
N ARG A 41 3.56 9.33 22.22
CA ARG A 41 2.44 10.09 21.66
C ARG A 41 2.72 10.50 20.22
N LYS A 42 3.92 10.99 19.92
CA LYS A 42 4.31 11.39 18.56
C LYS A 42 4.32 10.20 17.60
N SER A 43 4.90 9.06 17.98
CA SER A 43 4.90 7.85 17.15
C SER A 43 3.48 7.40 16.82
N LEU A 44 2.59 7.35 17.82
CA LEU A 44 1.20 6.96 17.62
C LEU A 44 0.43 7.98 16.77
N GLN A 45 0.61 9.28 17.04
CA GLN A 45 0.01 10.35 16.24
C GLN A 45 0.44 10.28 14.78
N ASN A 46 1.72 10.08 14.51
CA ASN A 46 2.25 9.98 13.15
C ASN A 46 1.68 8.78 12.40
N VAL A 47 1.54 7.62 13.05
CA VAL A 47 0.91 6.44 12.44
C VAL A 47 -0.57 6.67 12.18
N ILE A 48 -1.32 7.24 13.13
CA ILE A 48 -2.74 7.54 12.93
C ILE A 48 -2.94 8.55 11.79
N VAL A 49 -2.15 9.63 11.76
CA VAL A 49 -2.18 10.64 10.69
C VAL A 49 -1.87 9.99 9.34
N PHE A 50 -0.82 9.18 9.28
CA PHE A 50 -0.46 8.46 8.06
C PHE A 50 -1.58 7.54 7.59
N SER A 51 -2.13 6.70 8.48
CA SER A 51 -3.20 5.76 8.15
C SER A 51 -4.49 6.47 7.71
N LEU A 52 -4.83 7.60 8.32
CA LEU A 52 -5.95 8.43 7.87
C LEU A 52 -5.71 9.05 6.49
N CYS A 53 -4.49 9.50 6.21
CA CYS A 53 -4.12 10.01 4.89
C CYS A 53 -4.18 8.89 3.84
N TYR A 54 -3.66 7.71 4.17
CA TYR A 54 -3.77 6.52 3.32
C TYR A 54 -5.24 6.24 3.01
N PHE A 55 -6.09 6.23 4.03
CA PHE A 55 -7.53 6.04 3.86
C PHE A 55 -8.14 7.04 2.88
N LEU A 56 -7.92 8.35 3.10
CA LEU A 56 -8.49 9.41 2.25
C LEU A 56 -7.99 9.34 0.80
N THR A 57 -6.73 8.98 0.59
CA THR A 57 -6.14 8.86 -0.76
C THR A 57 -6.62 7.61 -1.49
N TYR A 58 -6.56 6.45 -0.84
CA TYR A 58 -6.79 5.17 -1.50
C TYR A 58 -8.26 4.73 -1.56
N THR A 59 -9.15 5.37 -0.80
CA THR A 59 -10.62 5.18 -0.95
C THR A 59 -11.06 5.37 -2.39
N GLY A 60 -10.66 6.48 -3.01
CA GLY A 60 -11.00 6.74 -4.40
C GLY A 60 -10.31 5.82 -5.39
N PHE A 61 -9.03 5.53 -5.15
CA PHE A 61 -8.25 4.66 -6.03
C PHE A 61 -8.83 3.25 -6.12
N TRP A 62 -9.15 2.62 -4.99
CA TRP A 62 -9.71 1.26 -4.98
C TRP A 62 -11.14 1.21 -5.52
N ALA A 63 -11.98 2.19 -5.17
CA ALA A 63 -13.34 2.27 -5.71
C ALA A 63 -13.33 2.42 -7.25
N LEU A 64 -12.49 3.32 -7.77
CA LEU A 64 -12.34 3.47 -9.23
C LEU A 64 -11.69 2.26 -9.87
N SER A 65 -10.85 1.53 -9.16
CA SER A 65 -10.25 0.27 -9.65
C SER A 65 -11.31 -0.80 -9.87
N ASN A 66 -12.25 -0.95 -8.93
CA ASN A 66 -13.39 -1.88 -9.07
C ASN A 66 -14.29 -1.53 -10.26
N LEU A 67 -14.39 -0.23 -10.59
CA LEU A 67 -15.24 0.27 -11.66
C LEU A 67 -14.50 0.46 -12.98
N GLN A 68 -13.21 0.09 -13.09
CA GLN A 68 -12.42 0.41 -14.29
C GLN A 68 -12.96 -0.21 -15.57
N SER A 69 -13.28 -1.51 -15.53
CA SER A 69 -13.76 -2.26 -16.68
C SER A 69 -15.09 -1.72 -17.19
N THR A 70 -15.98 -1.29 -16.29
CA THR A 70 -17.27 -0.66 -16.63
C THR A 70 -17.12 0.80 -17.06
N MET A 71 -16.44 1.63 -16.26
CA MET A 71 -16.31 3.07 -16.51
C MET A 71 -15.49 3.40 -17.76
N ASN A 72 -14.50 2.56 -18.07
CA ASN A 72 -13.55 2.74 -19.17
C ASN A 72 -13.57 1.54 -20.12
N ALA A 73 -14.75 0.99 -20.40
CA ALA A 73 -14.95 -0.19 -21.26
C ALA A 73 -14.50 0.01 -22.71
N ALA A 74 -14.49 1.25 -23.21
CA ALA A 74 -14.19 1.56 -24.60
C ALA A 74 -12.79 1.06 -25.02
N GLY A 75 -12.76 0.01 -25.85
CA GLY A 75 -11.52 -0.62 -26.32
C GLY A 75 -10.71 -1.33 -25.23
N GLY A 76 -11.31 -1.66 -24.08
CA GLY A 76 -10.63 -2.27 -22.94
C GLY A 76 -9.68 -1.33 -22.19
N LEU A 77 -9.82 -0.01 -22.36
CA LEU A 77 -8.93 1.00 -21.79
C LEU A 77 -8.72 0.82 -20.27
N GLY A 78 -9.80 0.56 -19.52
CA GLY A 78 -9.76 0.31 -18.09
C GLY A 78 -8.85 -0.88 -17.72
N ASP A 79 -9.08 -2.03 -18.35
CA ASP A 79 -8.35 -3.27 -18.07
C ASP A 79 -6.87 -3.15 -18.42
N TYR A 80 -6.57 -2.59 -19.60
CA TYR A 80 -5.18 -2.35 -20.01
C TYR A 80 -4.46 -1.40 -19.07
N SER A 81 -5.13 -0.35 -18.58
CA SER A 81 -4.52 0.59 -17.64
C SER A 81 -4.16 -0.08 -16.30
N GLN A 82 -5.01 -0.97 -15.79
CA GLN A 82 -4.74 -1.74 -14.57
C GLN A 82 -3.60 -2.73 -14.78
N ALA A 83 -3.58 -3.44 -15.90
CA ALA A 83 -2.47 -4.32 -16.26
C ALA A 83 -1.12 -3.58 -16.29
N VAL A 84 -1.10 -2.38 -16.87
CA VAL A 84 0.09 -1.51 -16.89
C VAL A 84 0.52 -1.11 -15.48
N ILE A 85 -0.42 -0.71 -14.60
CA ILE A 85 -0.11 -0.41 -13.19
C ILE A 85 0.60 -1.60 -12.53
N TYR A 86 0.08 -2.80 -12.68
CA TYR A 86 0.64 -4.00 -12.05
C TYR A 86 2.02 -4.37 -12.60
N ILE A 87 2.22 -4.32 -13.92
CA ILE A 87 3.52 -4.62 -14.55
C ILE A 87 4.60 -3.65 -14.05
N PHE A 88 4.32 -2.35 -14.09
CA PHE A 88 5.28 -1.34 -13.64
C PHE A 88 5.49 -1.38 -12.13
N SER A 89 4.45 -1.68 -11.34
CA SER A 89 4.56 -1.91 -9.90
C SER A 89 5.47 -3.08 -9.55
N MET A 90 5.38 -4.18 -10.29
CA MET A 90 6.23 -5.35 -10.10
C MET A 90 7.70 -5.01 -10.35
N VAL A 91 8.00 -4.37 -11.50
CA VAL A 91 9.37 -3.95 -11.84
C VAL A 91 9.88 -2.94 -10.82
N SER A 92 9.06 -1.95 -10.49
CA SER A 92 9.39 -0.90 -9.53
C SER A 92 9.77 -1.46 -8.16
N SER A 93 8.96 -2.36 -7.61
CA SER A 93 9.15 -2.95 -6.28
C SER A 93 10.49 -3.69 -6.12
N LEU A 94 11.06 -4.20 -7.21
CA LEU A 94 12.35 -4.90 -7.17
C LEU A 94 13.55 -3.95 -7.15
N PHE A 95 13.48 -2.83 -7.87
CA PHE A 95 14.67 -2.02 -8.16
C PHE A 95 14.66 -0.63 -7.52
N LEU A 96 13.50 0.02 -7.44
CA LEU A 96 13.41 1.44 -7.10
C LEU A 96 13.39 1.77 -5.60
N PRO A 97 12.83 0.96 -4.68
CA PRO A 97 12.69 1.34 -3.28
C PRO A 97 13.99 1.83 -2.64
N LYS A 98 15.08 1.07 -2.75
CA LYS A 98 16.36 1.43 -2.15
C LYS A 98 16.86 2.79 -2.65
N VAL A 99 16.94 2.94 -3.98
CA VAL A 99 17.51 4.13 -4.63
C VAL A 99 16.74 5.37 -4.24
N LEU A 100 15.41 5.28 -4.29
CA LEU A 100 14.57 6.43 -4.01
C LEU A 100 14.54 6.77 -2.53
N ILE A 101 14.43 5.77 -1.64
CA ILE A 101 14.39 5.99 -0.19
C ILE A 101 15.70 6.64 0.28
N ASP A 102 16.85 6.08 -0.10
CA ASP A 102 18.14 6.63 0.31
C ASP A 102 18.33 8.06 -0.22
N ARG A 103 17.84 8.38 -1.43
CA ARG A 103 18.04 9.68 -2.08
C ARG A 103 17.07 10.77 -1.60
N PHE A 104 15.80 10.43 -1.42
CA PHE A 104 14.72 11.40 -1.17
C PHE A 104 14.15 11.34 0.24
N GLY A 105 14.33 10.22 0.93
CA GLY A 105 13.69 9.94 2.21
C GLY A 105 12.24 9.47 2.05
N CYS A 106 11.75 8.75 3.06
CA CYS A 106 10.43 8.14 3.08
C CYS A 106 9.31 9.18 3.02
N LYS A 107 9.39 10.28 3.79
CA LYS A 107 8.35 11.31 3.80
C LYS A 107 8.06 11.86 2.40
N LYS A 108 9.12 12.17 1.63
CA LYS A 108 8.95 12.74 0.28
C LYS A 108 8.36 11.72 -0.70
N ILE A 109 8.76 10.46 -0.60
CA ILE A 109 8.20 9.39 -1.44
C ILE A 109 6.73 9.17 -1.13
N LEU A 110 6.35 9.17 0.15
CA LEU A 110 4.95 9.03 0.55
C LEU A 110 4.12 10.20 -0.01
N ILE A 111 4.58 11.44 0.12
CA ILE A 111 3.88 12.61 -0.46
C ILE A 111 3.81 12.52 -1.98
N PHE A 112 4.93 12.23 -2.64
CA PHE A 112 4.99 12.16 -4.10
C PHE A 112 4.13 11.02 -4.66
N GLY A 113 4.14 9.87 -4.00
CA GLY A 113 3.26 8.75 -4.35
C GLY A 113 1.79 9.08 -4.17
N SER A 114 1.41 9.78 -3.10
CA SER A 114 0.03 10.27 -2.92
C SER A 114 -0.38 11.27 -4.02
N VAL A 115 0.52 12.17 -4.44
CA VAL A 115 0.27 13.10 -5.55
C VAL A 115 0.08 12.36 -6.88
N ILE A 116 0.93 11.37 -7.17
CA ILE A 116 0.77 10.56 -8.38
C ILE A 116 -0.54 9.76 -8.30
N CYS A 117 -0.93 9.25 -7.13
CA CYS A 117 -2.23 8.62 -6.93
C CYS A 117 -3.38 9.57 -7.25
N SER A 118 -3.33 10.83 -6.77
CA SER A 118 -4.29 11.87 -7.13
C SER A 118 -4.35 12.12 -8.64
N PHE A 119 -3.18 12.14 -9.31
CA PHE A 119 -3.12 12.28 -10.76
C PHE A 119 -3.79 11.10 -11.49
N SER A 120 -3.58 9.87 -11.02
CA SER A 120 -4.25 8.68 -11.56
C SER A 120 -5.75 8.70 -11.34
N ILE A 121 -6.21 9.10 -10.15
CA ILE A 121 -7.64 9.32 -9.89
C ILE A 121 -8.19 10.36 -10.87
N GLY A 122 -7.57 11.53 -10.97
CA GLY A 122 -8.00 12.61 -11.86
C GLY A 122 -7.98 12.25 -13.34
N SER A 123 -7.08 11.37 -13.78
CA SER A 123 -7.02 10.92 -15.18
C SER A 123 -8.31 10.25 -15.64
N ASN A 124 -9.07 9.63 -14.72
CA ASN A 124 -10.37 9.03 -14.99
C ASN A 124 -11.48 10.04 -15.34
N MET A 125 -11.22 11.35 -15.20
CA MET A 125 -12.13 12.38 -15.71
C MET A 125 -12.17 12.42 -17.23
N PHE A 126 -11.08 12.03 -17.90
CA PHE A 126 -10.97 12.10 -19.36
C PHE A 126 -10.60 10.73 -19.92
N LEU A 127 -11.49 10.11 -20.70
CA LEU A 127 -11.31 8.80 -21.34
C LEU A 127 -10.33 8.88 -22.54
N ARG A 128 -9.10 9.31 -22.27
CA ARG A 128 -8.02 9.42 -23.24
C ARG A 128 -6.96 8.38 -22.95
N TRP A 129 -6.68 7.54 -23.95
CA TRP A 129 -5.64 6.51 -23.90
C TRP A 129 -4.29 7.07 -23.43
N ASP A 130 -3.81 8.15 -24.05
CA ASP A 130 -2.51 8.74 -23.72
C ASP A 130 -2.42 9.17 -22.25
N LEU A 131 -3.49 9.76 -21.71
CA LEU A 131 -3.52 10.31 -20.35
C LEU A 131 -3.59 9.19 -19.31
N MET A 132 -4.52 8.24 -19.49
CA MET A 132 -4.68 7.11 -18.57
C MET A 132 -3.44 6.21 -18.57
N MET A 133 -2.85 5.93 -19.75
CA MET A 133 -1.63 5.11 -19.81
C MET A 133 -0.44 5.79 -19.15
N THR A 134 -0.29 7.11 -19.35
CA THR A 134 0.76 7.87 -18.67
C THR A 134 0.58 7.86 -17.16
N ALA A 135 -0.65 8.02 -16.68
CA ALA A 135 -0.97 7.94 -15.26
C ALA A 135 -0.73 6.54 -14.67
N ALA A 136 -1.12 5.50 -15.40
CA ALA A 136 -0.89 4.09 -15.03
C ALA A 136 0.60 3.77 -14.88
N VAL A 137 1.42 4.17 -15.85
CA VAL A 137 2.88 4.00 -15.81
C VAL A 137 3.49 4.76 -14.63
N ALA A 138 3.11 6.02 -14.44
CA ALA A 138 3.61 6.85 -13.34
C ALA A 138 3.27 6.24 -11.98
N PHE A 139 2.02 5.81 -11.79
CA PHE A 139 1.55 5.19 -10.56
C PHE A 139 2.20 3.84 -10.29
N GLY A 140 2.27 2.97 -11.30
CA GLY A 140 2.98 1.69 -11.20
C GLY A 140 4.45 1.89 -10.81
N MET A 141 5.14 2.87 -11.41
CA MET A 141 6.54 3.16 -11.07
C MET A 141 6.74 3.66 -9.63
N ILE A 142 5.82 4.43 -9.05
CA ILE A 142 5.98 4.91 -7.66
C ILE A 142 5.47 3.92 -6.61
N ASN A 143 4.58 2.99 -6.99
CA ASN A 143 3.90 2.11 -6.05
C ASN A 143 4.87 1.26 -5.21
N GLY A 144 5.89 0.64 -5.81
CA GLY A 144 6.88 -0.15 -5.08
C GLY A 144 7.63 0.66 -4.00
N PRO A 145 8.25 1.79 -4.35
CA PRO A 145 8.86 2.73 -3.41
C PRO A 145 7.90 3.25 -2.35
N PHE A 146 6.64 3.52 -2.72
CA PHE A 146 5.61 3.98 -1.80
C PHE A 146 5.31 2.92 -0.74
N ILE A 147 4.99 1.69 -1.14
CA ILE A 147 4.71 0.58 -0.21
C ILE A 147 5.93 0.30 0.67
N SER A 148 7.14 0.32 0.09
CA SER A 148 8.36 0.11 0.87
C SER A 148 8.61 1.22 1.89
N SER A 149 8.36 2.48 1.51
CA SER A 149 8.48 3.63 2.41
C SER A 149 7.44 3.59 3.50
N GLN A 150 6.22 3.14 3.19
CA GLN A 150 5.13 2.93 4.14
C GLN A 150 5.54 1.89 5.19
N THR A 151 5.96 0.71 4.76
CA THR A 151 6.38 -0.36 5.69
C THR A 151 7.52 0.11 6.57
N PHE A 152 8.53 0.76 5.99
CA PHE A 152 9.66 1.31 6.75
C PHE A 152 9.24 2.41 7.74
N TYR A 153 8.30 3.27 7.35
CA TYR A 153 7.80 4.34 8.21
C TYR A 153 7.10 3.77 9.45
N ILE A 154 6.21 2.80 9.26
CA ILE A 154 5.47 2.15 10.34
C ILE A 154 6.42 1.37 11.26
N ASP A 155 7.37 0.64 10.68
CA ASP A 155 8.42 -0.10 11.39
C ASP A 155 9.26 0.85 12.27
N GLU A 156 9.73 1.97 11.73
CA GLU A 156 10.48 2.96 12.50
C GLU A 156 9.62 3.60 13.61
N MET A 157 8.35 3.92 13.36
CA MET A 157 7.48 4.49 14.40
C MET A 157 7.22 3.51 15.54
N ALA A 158 6.98 2.24 15.20
CA ALA A 158 6.83 1.15 16.16
C ALA A 158 8.12 0.90 16.95
N THR A 159 9.28 0.97 16.29
CA THR A 159 10.61 0.87 16.94
C THR A 159 10.83 2.00 17.95
N ARG A 160 10.53 3.24 17.54
CA ARG A 160 10.60 4.40 18.45
C ARG A 160 9.64 4.26 19.63
N PHE A 161 8.43 3.76 19.38
CA PHE A 161 7.47 3.49 20.44
C PHE A 161 7.98 2.39 21.38
N GLN A 162 8.49 1.29 20.85
CA GLN A 162 9.05 0.18 21.64
C GLN A 162 10.25 0.62 22.47
N SER A 163 11.12 1.51 21.98
CA SER A 163 12.27 1.99 22.75
C SER A 163 11.91 2.65 24.09
N THR A 164 10.64 3.02 24.28
CA THR A 164 10.10 3.60 25.51
C THR A 164 9.45 2.58 26.44
N LEU A 165 9.27 1.32 26.00
CA LEU A 165 8.58 0.24 26.69
C LEU A 165 9.45 -1.02 26.75
N ASN A 166 9.41 -1.74 27.87
CA ASN A 166 10.09 -3.04 27.96
C ASN A 166 9.16 -4.18 27.47
N GLN A 167 8.62 -4.03 26.26
CA GLN A 167 7.66 -4.96 25.65
C GLN A 167 8.28 -5.63 24.41
N ASN A 168 7.69 -6.74 23.99
CA ASN A 168 8.13 -7.47 22.79
C ASN A 168 7.91 -6.60 21.53
N MET A 169 8.97 -6.46 20.73
CA MET A 169 8.95 -5.73 19.46
C MET A 169 7.93 -6.27 18.48
N GLU A 170 7.81 -7.58 18.34
CA GLU A 170 6.92 -8.23 17.38
C GLU A 170 5.46 -7.87 17.66
N PHE A 171 5.09 -7.82 18.94
CA PHE A 171 3.73 -7.43 19.36
C PHE A 171 3.43 -5.96 19.01
N ILE A 172 4.37 -5.05 19.30
CA ILE A 172 4.19 -3.62 19.00
C ILE A 172 4.14 -3.39 17.49
N MET A 173 5.00 -4.05 16.72
CA MET A 173 4.96 -4.03 15.25
C MET A 173 3.61 -4.49 14.72
N ALA A 174 3.13 -5.65 15.18
CA ALA A 174 1.83 -6.18 14.77
C ALA A 174 0.69 -5.21 15.09
N ALA A 175 0.71 -4.53 16.24
CA ALA A 175 -0.29 -3.52 16.60
C ALA A 175 -0.24 -2.30 15.66
N PHE A 176 0.94 -1.78 15.35
CA PHE A 176 1.12 -0.63 14.47
C PHE A 176 0.72 -0.93 13.03
N PHE A 177 1.10 -2.10 12.49
CA PHE A 177 0.61 -2.58 11.21
C PHE A 177 -0.90 -2.85 11.23
N GLY A 178 -1.43 -3.36 12.34
CA GLY A 178 -2.86 -3.57 12.53
C GLY A 178 -3.68 -2.27 12.43
N ILE A 179 -3.17 -1.15 12.96
CA ILE A 179 -3.79 0.18 12.77
C ILE A 179 -3.83 0.54 11.29
N LEU A 180 -2.72 0.40 10.58
CA LEU A 180 -2.66 0.70 9.15
C LEU A 180 -3.63 -0.19 8.34
N VAL A 181 -3.62 -1.50 8.59
CA VAL A 181 -4.49 -2.47 7.90
C VAL A 181 -5.95 -2.17 8.18
N PHE A 182 -6.31 -1.80 9.41
CA PHE A 182 -7.67 -1.39 9.73
C PHE A 182 -8.15 -0.25 8.83
N PHE A 183 -7.34 0.81 8.65
CA PHE A 183 -7.70 1.90 7.76
C PHE A 183 -7.67 1.49 6.28
N SER A 184 -6.72 0.65 5.85
CA SER A 184 -6.62 0.23 4.44
C SER A 184 -7.82 -0.59 4.00
N GLU A 185 -8.26 -1.57 4.78
CA GLU A 185 -9.42 -2.40 4.40
C GLU A 185 -10.73 -1.61 4.37
N ASN A 186 -10.85 -0.59 5.22
CA ASN A 186 -12.01 0.29 5.21
C ASN A 186 -12.12 1.13 3.92
N THR A 187 -11.02 1.35 3.18
CA THR A 187 -11.05 2.15 1.94
C THR A 187 -12.01 1.59 0.88
N GLN A 188 -12.07 0.27 0.74
CA GLN A 188 -12.93 -0.39 -0.25
C GLN A 188 -14.41 -0.22 0.12
N ILE A 189 -14.74 -0.37 1.39
CA ILE A 189 -16.12 -0.24 1.90
C ILE A 189 -16.63 1.18 1.65
N TRP A 190 -15.91 2.19 2.15
CA TRP A 190 -16.33 3.58 2.01
C TRP A 190 -16.27 4.07 0.57
N GLY A 191 -15.30 3.57 -0.20
CA GLY A 191 -15.17 3.85 -1.62
C GLY A 191 -16.40 3.38 -2.39
N ASN A 192 -16.77 2.11 -2.24
CA ASN A 192 -17.92 1.54 -2.91
C ASN A 192 -19.25 2.16 -2.44
N ILE A 193 -19.38 2.57 -1.17
CA ILE A 193 -20.56 3.31 -0.69
C ILE A 193 -20.71 4.65 -1.43
N ILE A 194 -19.62 5.41 -1.58
CA ILE A 194 -19.64 6.68 -2.32
C ILE A 194 -20.04 6.42 -3.77
N ALA A 195 -19.45 5.42 -4.42
CA ALA A 195 -19.80 5.05 -5.79
C ALA A 195 -21.28 4.68 -5.93
N PHE A 196 -21.80 3.84 -5.03
CA PHE A 196 -23.21 3.46 -5.03
C PHE A 196 -24.14 4.66 -4.96
N TYR A 197 -23.90 5.63 -4.07
CA TYR A 197 -24.77 6.80 -3.96
C TYR A 197 -24.68 7.74 -5.18
N VAL A 198 -23.51 7.84 -5.81
CA VAL A 198 -23.31 8.70 -6.97
C VAL A 198 -23.86 8.08 -8.25
N LEU A 199 -23.67 6.77 -8.43
CA LEU A 199 -24.06 6.02 -9.63
C LEU A 199 -25.46 5.42 -9.56
N ARG A 200 -26.24 5.73 -8.50
CA ARG A 200 -27.58 5.17 -8.33
C ARG A 200 -28.51 5.72 -9.41
N SER A 201 -28.74 4.92 -10.45
CA SER A 201 -29.81 5.14 -11.42
C SER A 201 -31.17 5.07 -10.69
N GLY A 202 -32.00 6.10 -10.88
CA GLY A 202 -33.32 6.22 -10.25
C GLY A 202 -34.39 5.29 -10.85
N GLU A 203 -34.02 4.43 -11.80
CA GLU A 203 -34.94 3.57 -12.54
C GLU A 203 -34.71 2.11 -12.14
N ALA A 204 -35.75 1.48 -11.56
CA ALA A 204 -35.76 0.04 -11.37
C ALA A 204 -35.79 -0.63 -12.76
N PRO A 205 -35.09 -1.76 -12.98
CA PRO A 205 -35.11 -2.45 -14.25
C PRO A 205 -36.55 -2.84 -14.60
N ALA A 206 -37.08 -2.22 -15.65
CA ALA A 206 -38.42 -2.49 -16.14
C ALA A 206 -38.38 -3.75 -17.04
N GLY A 207 -38.52 -4.93 -16.44
CA GLY A 207 -38.77 -6.15 -17.20
C GLY A 207 -38.25 -7.43 -16.55
N ASN A 208 -38.95 -8.54 -16.80
CA ASN A 208 -38.48 -9.90 -16.54
C ASN A 208 -37.38 -10.27 -17.57
N SER A 209 -36.22 -9.63 -17.48
CA SER A 209 -35.06 -9.96 -18.30
C SER A 209 -34.34 -11.16 -17.67
N SER A 210 -34.12 -12.21 -18.45
CA SER A 210 -33.25 -13.33 -18.05
C SER A 210 -31.80 -12.88 -18.21
N PHE A 211 -31.21 -12.29 -17.18
CA PHE A 211 -29.78 -11.98 -17.16
C PHE A 211 -28.97 -13.28 -16.99
N THR A 212 -27.99 -13.52 -17.86
CA THR A 212 -27.02 -14.60 -17.68
C THR A 212 -25.86 -14.10 -16.84
N CYS A 213 -25.47 -14.84 -15.80
CA CYS A 213 -24.30 -14.52 -14.96
C CYS A 213 -23.52 -15.77 -14.56
N GLY A 214 -22.35 -15.55 -13.95
CA GLY A 214 -21.43 -16.62 -13.60
C GLY A 214 -20.66 -17.11 -14.82
N GLU A 215 -20.52 -18.43 -14.96
CA GLU A 215 -19.74 -19.05 -16.03
C GLU A 215 -20.27 -18.73 -17.45
N GLU A 216 -21.55 -18.42 -17.57
CA GLU A 216 -22.22 -18.07 -18.84
C GLU A 216 -22.34 -16.55 -19.07
N PHE A 217 -21.66 -15.71 -18.27
CA PHE A 217 -21.69 -14.27 -18.47
C PHE A 217 -21.02 -13.88 -19.78
N SER A 218 -21.82 -13.37 -20.72
CA SER A 218 -21.35 -12.77 -21.96
C SER A 218 -21.82 -11.31 -22.02
N PRO A 219 -20.90 -10.33 -22.06
CA PRO A 219 -21.26 -8.91 -22.15
C PRO A 219 -22.14 -8.59 -23.37
N ALA A 220 -21.99 -9.35 -24.46
CA ALA A 220 -22.73 -9.16 -25.71
C ALA A 220 -24.17 -9.72 -25.69
N GLU A 221 -24.52 -10.52 -24.68
CA GLU A 221 -25.87 -11.12 -24.55
C GLU A 221 -26.71 -10.43 -23.47
N ASN A 222 -26.11 -9.54 -22.67
CA ASN A 222 -26.74 -8.80 -21.57
C ASN A 222 -26.96 -7.31 -21.88
N ASP A 223 -27.23 -6.95 -23.13
CA ASP A 223 -27.46 -5.56 -23.60
C ASP A 223 -28.62 -4.83 -22.87
N LEU A 224 -29.47 -5.56 -22.13
CA LEU A 224 -30.59 -5.01 -21.36
C LEU A 224 -30.21 -4.62 -19.91
N ASN A 225 -28.99 -4.93 -19.45
CA ASN A 225 -28.58 -4.60 -18.09
C ASN A 225 -27.98 -3.19 -18.03
N GLY A 226 -28.80 -2.20 -17.68
CA GLY A 226 -28.38 -0.81 -17.53
C GLY A 226 -27.31 -0.57 -16.44
N ASN A 227 -26.96 -1.57 -15.62
CA ASN A 227 -25.81 -1.50 -14.70
C ASN A 227 -24.47 -1.70 -15.42
N LEU A 228 -24.48 -2.29 -16.62
CA LEU A 228 -23.28 -2.49 -17.45
C LEU A 228 -22.98 -1.27 -18.32
N ASP A 229 -23.94 -0.37 -18.48
CA ASP A 229 -23.73 0.86 -19.23
C ASP A 229 -22.71 1.76 -18.50
N PRO A 230 -21.75 2.35 -19.24
CA PRO A 230 -20.81 3.27 -18.66
C PRO A 230 -21.57 4.48 -18.08
N PRO A 231 -21.18 4.98 -16.89
CA PRO A 231 -21.88 6.08 -16.25
C PRO A 231 -21.81 7.33 -17.11
N THR A 232 -22.83 8.18 -16.97
CA THR A 232 -22.89 9.45 -17.69
C THR A 232 -21.71 10.34 -17.32
N ASP A 233 -21.36 11.27 -18.22
CA ASP A 233 -20.23 12.18 -17.97
C ASP A 233 -20.40 12.97 -16.66
N HIS A 234 -21.63 13.39 -16.34
CA HIS A 234 -21.93 14.11 -15.10
C HIS A 234 -21.65 13.25 -13.85
N GLU A 235 -22.12 12.00 -13.83
CA GLU A 235 -21.88 11.06 -12.74
C GLU A 235 -20.40 10.74 -12.58
N ARG A 236 -19.70 10.51 -13.69
CA ARG A 236 -18.25 10.29 -13.71
C ARG A 236 -17.49 11.47 -13.12
N PHE A 237 -17.76 12.69 -13.59
CA PHE A 237 -17.07 13.88 -13.08
C PHE A 237 -17.36 14.12 -11.60
N LEU A 238 -18.59 13.88 -11.15
CA LEU A 238 -18.96 13.99 -9.74
C LEU A 238 -18.22 12.95 -8.89
N LEU A 239 -18.23 11.68 -9.32
CA LEU A 239 -17.57 10.58 -8.62
C LEU A 239 -16.06 10.80 -8.49
N VAL A 240 -15.39 11.01 -9.64
CA VAL A 240 -13.95 11.23 -9.69
C VAL A 240 -13.57 12.54 -8.96
N GLY A 241 -14.42 13.56 -9.04
CA GLY A 241 -14.23 14.84 -8.34
C GLY A 241 -14.22 14.69 -6.82
N VAL A 242 -15.16 13.94 -6.26
CA VAL A 242 -15.21 13.66 -4.80
C VAL A 242 -13.96 12.94 -4.34
N TYR A 243 -13.57 11.88 -5.05
CA TYR A 243 -12.36 11.11 -4.74
C TYR A 243 -11.08 11.92 -4.87
N LEU A 244 -10.97 12.74 -5.92
CA LEU A 244 -9.83 13.63 -6.12
C LEU A 244 -9.73 14.67 -5.00
N GLY A 245 -10.86 15.25 -4.59
CA GLY A 245 -10.93 16.19 -3.46
C GLY A 245 -10.43 15.58 -2.14
N MET A 246 -10.86 14.36 -1.83
CA MET A 246 -10.38 13.62 -0.65
C MET A 246 -8.87 13.35 -0.72
N SER A 247 -8.38 12.94 -1.89
CA SER A 247 -6.95 12.64 -2.11
C SER A 247 -6.07 13.89 -1.99
N LEU A 248 -6.48 15.02 -2.59
CA LEU A 248 -5.74 16.28 -2.50
C LEU A 248 -5.71 16.83 -1.07
N LEU A 249 -6.83 16.75 -0.34
CA LEU A 249 -6.86 17.07 1.09
C LEU A 249 -5.86 16.20 1.87
N SER A 250 -5.81 14.91 1.58
CA SER A 250 -4.85 14.00 2.20
C SER A 250 -3.40 14.40 1.94
N VAL A 251 -3.06 14.80 0.72
CA VAL A 251 -1.70 15.24 0.38
C VAL A 251 -1.28 16.44 1.24
N LEU A 252 -2.19 17.39 1.47
CA LEU A 252 -1.95 18.56 2.32
C LEU A 252 -1.70 18.14 3.78
N ILE A 253 -2.55 17.25 4.32
CA ILE A 253 -2.40 16.75 5.69
C ILE A 253 -1.06 16.02 5.83
N LEU A 254 -0.72 15.15 4.88
CA LEU A 254 0.54 14.40 4.90
C LEU A 254 1.77 15.31 4.83
N ALA A 255 1.72 16.37 4.02
CA ALA A 255 2.82 17.33 3.92
C ALA A 255 3.07 18.08 5.24
N ILE A 256 2.00 18.50 5.90
CA ILE A 256 2.03 19.35 7.12
C ILE A 256 2.31 18.51 8.37
N PHE A 257 1.58 17.40 8.56
CA PHE A 257 1.53 16.69 9.84
C PHE A 257 2.45 15.48 9.92
N LEU A 258 2.92 14.91 8.81
CA LEU A 258 3.81 13.75 8.85
C LEU A 258 5.24 14.18 9.19
N ASP A 259 5.82 13.66 10.27
CA ASP A 259 7.22 13.94 10.59
C ASP A 259 8.18 13.18 9.66
N PRO A 260 9.27 13.81 9.19
CA PRO A 260 10.32 13.11 8.46
C PRO A 260 11.11 12.17 9.38
N LEU A 261 11.63 11.07 8.81
CA LEU A 261 12.59 10.23 9.52
C LEU A 261 13.95 10.93 9.48
N LYS A 262 14.70 10.90 10.60
CA LYS A 262 15.99 11.59 10.68
C LYS A 262 17.13 10.87 9.93
N ASN A 263 16.97 9.56 9.69
CA ASN A 263 18.04 8.67 9.23
C ASN A 263 17.70 7.93 7.91
N ASP A 264 16.65 8.35 7.19
CA ASP A 264 16.21 7.68 5.96
C ASP A 264 16.98 8.15 4.71
N VAL A 265 17.59 9.34 4.73
CA VAL A 265 18.43 9.85 3.64
C VAL A 265 19.89 9.43 3.86
N LYS A 266 20.43 8.65 2.93
CA LYS A 266 21.85 8.28 2.86
C LYS A 266 22.43 8.77 1.55
N GLY A 267 23.70 9.16 1.51
CA GLY A 267 24.33 9.73 0.32
C GLY A 267 24.36 8.78 -0.88
N GLY A 268 23.24 8.71 -1.61
CA GLY A 268 23.02 8.02 -2.90
C GLY A 268 23.47 6.55 -2.95
N SER A 269 22.54 5.60 -2.79
CA SER A 269 22.87 4.20 -3.06
C SER A 269 23.17 3.96 -4.54
N SER A 270 24.28 3.27 -4.81
CA SER A 270 24.69 2.92 -6.16
C SER A 270 23.80 1.84 -6.77
N TRP A 271 23.56 1.89 -8.08
CA TRP A 271 22.88 0.84 -8.85
C TRP A 271 23.52 -0.54 -8.65
N ARG A 272 24.83 -0.60 -8.38
CA ARG A 272 25.51 -1.85 -8.03
C ARG A 272 24.93 -2.49 -6.78
N GLU A 273 24.66 -1.70 -5.75
CA GLU A 273 24.12 -2.22 -4.49
C GLU A 273 22.64 -2.64 -4.61
N VAL A 274 21.91 -2.05 -5.55
CA VAL A 274 20.54 -2.50 -5.90
C VAL A 274 20.62 -3.89 -6.51
N TRP A 275 21.49 -4.08 -7.50
CA TRP A 275 21.71 -5.39 -8.13
C TRP A 275 22.20 -6.42 -7.11
N GLU A 276 23.12 -6.07 -6.21
CA GLU A 276 23.56 -6.97 -5.14
C GLU A 276 22.39 -7.40 -4.23
N ARG A 277 21.46 -6.48 -3.90
CA ARG A 277 20.24 -6.84 -3.15
C ARG A 277 19.31 -7.75 -3.94
N VAL A 278 19.09 -7.47 -5.22
CA VAL A 278 18.25 -8.31 -6.08
C VAL A 278 18.84 -9.71 -6.20
N PHE A 279 20.15 -9.83 -6.44
CA PHE A 279 20.85 -11.13 -6.43
C PHE A 279 20.81 -11.82 -5.07
N ALA A 280 20.90 -11.06 -3.97
CA ALA A 280 20.73 -11.60 -2.63
C ALA A 280 19.31 -12.16 -2.42
N SER A 281 18.26 -11.48 -2.92
CA SER A 281 16.88 -11.98 -2.91
C SER A 281 16.73 -13.27 -3.73
N PHE A 282 17.30 -13.33 -4.93
CA PHE A 282 17.34 -14.56 -5.74
C PHE A 282 18.09 -15.70 -5.05
N LYS A 283 19.20 -15.39 -4.35
CA LYS A 283 19.94 -16.36 -3.55
C LYS A 283 19.12 -16.83 -2.35
N GLN A 284 18.39 -15.94 -1.69
CA GLN A 284 17.51 -16.24 -0.57
C GLN A 284 16.34 -17.14 -0.99
N LEU A 285 15.83 -16.99 -2.22
CA LEU A 285 14.77 -17.82 -2.80
C LEU A 285 15.15 -19.31 -2.89
N ARG A 286 16.44 -19.64 -2.95
CA ARG A 286 16.93 -21.03 -2.96
C ARG A 286 16.76 -21.74 -1.61
N LYS A 287 16.42 -21.01 -0.53
CA LYS A 287 16.14 -21.65 0.76
C LYS A 287 14.78 -22.36 0.70
N PRO A 288 14.68 -23.61 1.19
CA PRO A 288 13.47 -24.42 1.04
C PRO A 288 12.24 -23.77 1.66
N GLN A 289 12.40 -23.08 2.80
CA GLN A 289 11.32 -22.35 3.48
C GLN A 289 10.77 -21.19 2.64
N GLN A 290 11.62 -20.47 1.90
CA GLN A 290 11.21 -19.33 1.08
C GLN A 290 10.59 -19.80 -0.23
N PHE A 291 11.12 -20.86 -0.83
CA PHE A 291 10.53 -21.48 -2.00
C PHE A 291 9.08 -21.94 -1.75
N LEU A 292 8.81 -22.49 -0.56
CA LEU A 292 7.46 -22.93 -0.18
C LEU A 292 6.47 -21.77 0.03
N MET A 293 6.96 -20.55 0.28
CA MET A 293 6.14 -19.34 0.42
C MET A 293 5.77 -18.72 -0.94
N VAL A 294 6.43 -19.10 -2.03
CA VAL A 294 6.16 -18.54 -3.37
C VAL A 294 4.75 -18.90 -3.86
N PRO A 295 4.30 -20.17 -3.83
CA PRO A 295 2.94 -20.51 -4.24
C PRO A 295 1.88 -19.81 -3.41
N LEU A 296 2.11 -19.67 -2.09
CA LEU A 296 1.20 -18.94 -1.20
C LEU A 296 1.12 -17.46 -1.57
N SER A 297 2.26 -16.84 -1.90
CA SER A 297 2.31 -15.44 -2.32
C SER A 297 1.62 -15.22 -3.67
N ILE A 298 1.77 -16.17 -4.61
CA ILE A 298 1.06 -16.15 -5.89
C ILE A 298 -0.45 -16.27 -5.65
N TYR A 299 -0.88 -17.19 -4.79
CA TYR A 299 -2.29 -17.37 -4.45
C TYR A 299 -2.91 -16.09 -3.87
N ILE A 300 -2.27 -15.48 -2.86
CA ILE A 300 -2.72 -14.20 -2.28
C ILE A 300 -2.75 -13.09 -3.34
N GLY A 301 -1.77 -13.06 -4.24
CA GLY A 301 -1.71 -12.09 -5.34
C GLY A 301 -2.81 -12.27 -6.39
N MET A 302 -3.29 -13.49 -6.60
CA MET A 302 -4.40 -13.80 -7.51
C MET A 302 -5.76 -13.50 -6.88
N GLU A 303 -5.90 -13.67 -5.57
CA GLU A 303 -7.15 -13.52 -4.83
C GLU A 303 -7.75 -12.11 -4.97
N GLY A 304 -6.95 -11.05 -4.79
CA GLY A 304 -7.43 -9.67 -4.85
C GLY A 304 -8.04 -9.26 -6.21
N PRO A 305 -7.31 -9.42 -7.33
CA PRO A 305 -7.83 -9.17 -8.67
C PRO A 305 -9.05 -10.02 -9.02
N PHE A 306 -9.09 -11.28 -8.57
CA PHE A 306 -10.21 -12.17 -8.81
C PHE A 306 -11.49 -11.63 -8.14
N TYR A 307 -11.44 -11.26 -6.86
CA TYR A 307 -12.61 -10.68 -6.17
C TYR A 307 -13.08 -9.36 -6.77
N THR A 308 -12.16 -8.54 -7.26
CA THR A 308 -12.48 -7.18 -7.73
C THR A 308 -13.02 -7.15 -9.16
N ASN A 309 -12.64 -8.12 -10.02
CA ASN A 309 -13.02 -8.13 -11.43
C ASN A 309 -14.07 -9.20 -11.80
N GLU A 310 -14.06 -10.37 -11.15
CA GLU A 310 -14.93 -11.50 -11.52
C GLU A 310 -16.19 -11.57 -10.65
N VAL A 311 -16.04 -11.39 -9.33
CA VAL A 311 -17.17 -11.54 -8.38
C VAL A 311 -18.17 -10.37 -8.45
N THR A 312 -17.74 -9.23 -8.97
CA THR A 312 -18.54 -8.00 -9.09
C THR A 312 -19.32 -7.91 -10.39
N GLN A 313 -19.25 -8.89 -11.29
CA GLN A 313 -20.08 -8.91 -12.50
C GLN A 313 -21.53 -9.23 -12.11
N VAL A 314 -22.34 -8.17 -12.04
CA VAL A 314 -23.73 -8.22 -11.59
C VAL A 314 -24.63 -8.70 -12.74
N CYS A 315 -25.36 -9.80 -12.52
CA CYS A 315 -26.74 -9.97 -12.99
C CYS A 315 -27.57 -8.84 -12.34
#